data_AF-A0A659PEA2-F1
#
_entry.id   AF-A0A659PEA2-F1
#
_cell.length_a   1.000
_cell.length_b   1.000
_cell.length_c   1.000
_cell.angle_alpha   90.00
_cell.angle_beta   90.00
_cell.angle_gamma   90.00
#
_symmetry.space_group_name_H-M   'P 1'
#
loop_
_entity.id
_entity.type
_entity.pdbx_description
1 polymer ?
#
loop_
_entity_poly.entity_id
_entity_poly.type
_entity_poly.pdbx_seq_one_letter_code
_entity_poly.pdbx_strand_id
1 'polypeptide(L)' 'MKYELTATEARVIGCLLEKQVTTPEQYPLSVNGVVTACNQKTNREPVMNLTEQEVQE' A
#
# COMPACT_ATOMS: atom_id res chain seq x y z
N MET A 1 -5.26 18.11 12.50
CA MET A 1 -6.15 17.04 11.99
C MET A 1 -5.79 15.76 12.71
N LYS A 2 -6.79 15.03 13.23
CA LYS A 2 -6.61 13.65 13.68
C LYS A 2 -7.26 12.75 12.64
N TYR A 3 -6.46 11.94 11.97
CA TYR A 3 -6.94 10.88 11.09
C TYR A 3 -6.77 9.56 11.83
N GLU A 4 -7.86 8.84 12.04
CA GLU A 4 -7.80 7.46 12.51
C GLU A 4 -7.88 6.58 11.28
N LEU A 5 -6.73 6.04 10.89
CA LEU A 5 -6.62 5.16 9.73
C LEU A 5 -7.03 3.76 10.14
N THR A 6 -7.86 3.12 9.32
CA THR A 6 -8.04 1.68 9.37
C THR A 6 -6.73 0.97 9.03
N ALA A 7 -6.63 -0.32 9.36
CA ALA A 7 -5.43 -1.10 9.07
C ALA A 7 -5.10 -1.15 7.56
N THR A 8 -6.13 -1.19 6.71
CA THR A 8 -6.00 -1.20 5.25
C THR A 8 -5.52 0.15 4.72
N GLU A 9 -6.11 1.26 5.17
CA GLU A 9 -5.68 2.61 4.75
C GLU A 9 -4.23 2.90 5.18
N ALA A 10 -3.88 2.54 6.42
CA ALA A 10 -2.51 2.68 6.92
C ALA A 10 -1.52 1.87 6.07
N ARG A 11 -1.92 0.67 5.62
CA ARG A 11 -1.12 -0.17 4.72
C ARG A 11 -0.92 0.50 3.36
N VAL A 12 -1.97 1.01 2.74
CA VAL A 12 -1.91 1.68 1.43
C VAL A 12 -0.99 2.90 1.49
N ILE A 13 -1.17 3.75 2.50
CA ILE A 13 -0.32 4.93 2.71
C ILE A 13 1.13 4.51 2.95
N GLY A 14 1.37 3.52 3.80
CA GLY A 14 2.71 2.98 4.04
C GLY A 14 3.38 2.47 2.76
N CYS A 15 2.63 1.80 1.88
CA CYS A 15 3.15 1.33 0.59
C CYS A 15 3.55 2.49 -0.33
N LEU A 16 2.74 3.55 -0.41
CA LEU A 16 3.06 4.73 -1.22
C LEU A 16 4.31 5.44 -0.69
N LEU A 17 4.41 5.62 0.63
CA LEU A 17 5.58 6.23 1.26
C LEU A 17 6.86 5.41 1.05
N GLU A 18 6.77 4.08 1.21
CA GLU A 18 7.90 3.18 0.98
C GLU A 18 8.37 3.23 -0.48
N LYS A 19 7.44 3.09 -1.45
CA LYS A 19 7.80 3.00 -2.87
C LYS A 19 8.22 4.33 -3.48
N GLN A 20 7.77 5.45 -2.94
CA GLN A 20 8.30 6.77 -3.32
C GLN A 20 9.82 6.87 -3.10
N VAL A 21 10.34 6.24 -2.03
CA VAL A 21 11.77 6.31 -1.67
C VAL A 21 12.55 5.13 -2.24
N THR A 22 12.01 3.92 -2.14
CA THR A 22 12.74 2.69 -2.49
C THR A 22 12.70 2.35 -3.97
N THR A 23 11.67 2.77 -4.70
CA THR A 23 11.48 2.51 -6.14
C THR A 23 10.93 3.76 -6.85
N PRO A 24 11.66 4.89 -6.81
CA PRO A 24 11.18 6.17 -7.32
C PRO A 24 10.85 6.14 -8.82
N GLU A 25 11.48 5.25 -9.58
CA GLU A 25 11.25 5.05 -11.01
C GLU A 25 9.88 4.43 -11.34
N GLN A 26 9.26 3.75 -10.37
CA GLN A 26 7.92 3.17 -10.51
C GLN A 26 6.84 4.07 -9.89
N TYR A 27 7.23 5.18 -9.27
CA TYR A 27 6.31 6.11 -8.64
C TYR A 27 5.94 7.26 -9.61
N PRO A 28 4.66 7.66 -9.72
CA PRO A 28 3.50 7.20 -8.94
C PRO A 28 3.01 5.80 -9.34
N LEU A 29 2.59 5.02 -8.33
CA LEU A 29 2.06 3.68 -8.54
C LEU A 29 0.67 3.70 -9.19
N SER A 30 0.40 2.73 -10.06
CA SER A 30 -0.97 2.37 -10.47
C SER A 30 -1.71 1.63 -9.35
N VAL A 31 -3.03 1.47 -9.46
CA VAL A 31 -3.85 0.70 -8.50
C VAL A 31 -3.31 -0.72 -8.32
N ASN A 32 -2.98 -1.40 -9.42
CA ASN A 32 -2.33 -2.72 -9.38
C ASN A 32 -0.96 -2.71 -8.68
N GLY A 33 -0.20 -1.63 -8.83
CA GLY A 33 1.06 -1.42 -8.10
C GLY A 33 0.84 -1.31 -6.60
N VAL A 34 -0.21 -0.60 -6.17
CA VAL A 34 -0.58 -0.48 -4.76
C VAL A 34 -1.05 -1.81 -4.20
N VAL A 35 -1.91 -2.56 -4.91
CA VAL A 35 -2.36 -3.91 -4.52
C VAL A 35 -1.15 -4.84 -4.34
N THR A 36 -0.24 -4.84 -5.32
CA THR A 36 0.98 -5.64 -5.27
C THR A 36 1.86 -5.25 -4.08
N ALA A 37 1.99 -3.95 -3.80
CA ALA A 37 2.75 -3.44 -2.66
C ALA A 37 2.10 -3.82 -1.31
N CYS A 38 0.77 -3.76 -1.19
CA CYS A 38 0.06 -4.10 0.04
C CYS A 38 0.19 -5.59 0.40
N ASN A 39 0.22 -6.44 -0.63
CA ASN A 39 0.25 -7.90 -0.53
C ASN A 39 1.68 -8.49 -0.60
N GLN A 40 2.73 -7.66 -0.47
CA GLN A 40 4.11 -8.17 -0.45
C GLN A 40 4.31 -9.15 0.71
N LYS A 41 5.01 -10.25 0.44
CA LYS A 41 5.33 -11.27 1.45
C LYS A 41 6.45 -10.83 2.41
N THR A 42 7.23 -9.83 2.01
CA THR A 42 8.34 -9.27 2.79
C THR A 42 7.98 -7.87 3.24
N ASN A 43 8.52 -7.45 4.40
CA ASN A 43 8.30 -6.12 4.98
C ASN A 43 6.82 -5.76 5.18
N ARG A 44 5.96 -6.76 5.43
CA ARG A 44 4.54 -6.59 5.75
C ARG A 44 4.19 -7.44 6.97
N GLU A 45 3.60 -6.80 7.96
CA GLU A 45 3.07 -7.46 9.15
C GLU A 45 1.71 -6.82 9.53
N PRO A 46 0.61 -7.58 9.53
CA PRO A 46 0.47 -8.92 8.94
C PRO A 46 0.61 -8.87 7.41
N VAL A 47 0.97 -10.01 6.81
CA VAL A 47 0.84 -10.20 5.36
C VAL A 47 -0.65 -10.18 5.00
N MET A 48 -1.02 -9.35 4.03
CA MET A 48 -2.39 -9.19 3.57
C MET A 48 -2.59 -9.81 2.18
N ASN A 49 -3.85 -10.01 1.79
CA ASN A 49 -4.24 -10.42 0.45
C ASN A 49 -5.46 -9.61 0.00
N LEU A 50 -5.26 -8.29 -0.14
CA LEU A 50 -6.29 -7.34 -0.54
C LEU A 50 -6.61 -7.48 -2.03
N THR A 51 -7.87 -7.33 -2.37
CA THR A 51 -8.37 -7.19 -3.73
C THR A 51 -8.15 -5.76 -4.25
N GLU A 52 -8.24 -5.59 -5.57
CA GLU A 52 -8.20 -4.25 -6.19
C GLU A 52 -9.33 -3.35 -5.68
N GLN A 53 -10.53 -3.91 -5.48
CA GLN A 53 -11.67 -3.19 -4.95
C GLN A 53 -11.41 -2.67 -3.53
N GLU A 54 -10.89 -3.52 -2.63
CA GLU A 54 -10.56 -3.11 -1.24
C GLU A 54 -9.47 -2.03 -1.14
N VAL A 55 -8.64 -1.88 -2.18
CA VAL A 55 -7.60 -0.85 -2.25
C VAL A 55 -8.10 0.45 -2.89
N GLN A 56 -9.16 0.37 -3.70
CA GLN A 56 -9.70 1.50 -4.47
C GLN A 56 -10.85 2.25 -3.76
N GLU A 57 -11.52 1.59 -2.81
CA GLU A 57 -12.54 2.16 -1.91
C GLU A 57 -11.93 3.07 -0.83
#